data_AF-A0A7Y4S4G2-F1
#
_entry.id   AF-A0A7Y4S4G2-F1
#
_cell.length_a   1.000
_cell.length_b   1.000
_cell.length_c   1.000
_cell.angle_alpha   90.00
_cell.angle_beta   90.00
_cell.angle_gamma   90.00
#
_symmetry.space_group_name_H-M   'P 1'
#
loop_
_entity.id
_entity.type
_entity.pdbx_description
1 polymer ?
#
loop_
_entity_poly.entity_id
_entity_poly.type
_entity_poly.pdbx_seq_one_letter_code
_entity_poly.pdbx_strand_id
1 'polypeptide(L)' 'MFKVSENALMMSIQAIHQIAKRLSAERDASVGAEQANYDEMIEAYEIVAMELKTVYEKAHTEGADLPPYASLTS' A
#
# COMPACT_ATOMS: atom_id res chain seq x y z
N MET A 1 22.90 -4.94 -3.56
CA MET A 1 21.63 -4.21 -3.73
C MET A 1 20.57 -5.25 -4.09
N PHE A 2 19.60 -5.48 -3.23
CA PHE A 2 18.52 -6.46 -3.47
C PHE A 2 17.49 -5.82 -4.42
N LYS A 3 17.12 -6.52 -5.50
CA LYS A 3 16.05 -6.08 -6.40
C LYS A 3 14.80 -6.91 -6.10
N VAL A 4 13.75 -6.25 -5.65
CA VAL A 4 12.41 -6.85 -5.56
C VAL A 4 11.92 -7.09 -6.99
N SER A 5 11.34 -8.26 -7.27
CA SER A 5 10.75 -8.51 -8.59
C SER A 5 9.51 -7.65 -8.81
N GLU A 6 9.23 -7.27 -10.05
CA GLU A 6 8.05 -6.49 -10.43
C GLU A 6 6.75 -7.11 -9.90
N ASN A 7 6.61 -8.43 -10.03
CA ASN A 7 5.47 -9.18 -9.47
C ASN A 7 5.39 -9.07 -7.94
N ALA A 8 6.51 -9.18 -7.23
CA ALA A 8 6.51 -9.02 -5.78
C ALA A 8 6.16 -7.59 -5.36
N LEU A 9 6.60 -6.59 -6.11
CA LEU A 9 6.26 -5.18 -5.87
C LEU A 9 4.75 -4.94 -6.08
N MET A 10 4.18 -5.41 -7.19
CA MET A 10 2.75 -5.31 -7.46
C MET A 10 1.90 -6.00 -6.37
N MET A 11 2.24 -7.23 -6.02
CA MET A 11 1.53 -7.97 -4.97
C MET A 11 1.62 -7.27 -3.62
N SER A 12 2.78 -6.68 -3.28
CA SER A 12 2.96 -5.94 -2.03
C SER A 12 2.08 -4.69 -1.98
N ILE A 13 2.03 -3.93 -3.08
CA ILE A 13 1.18 -2.74 -3.20
C ILE A 13 -0.29 -3.12 -3.03
N GLN A 14 -0.76 -4.14 -3.76
CA GLN A 14 -2.13 -4.61 -3.68
C GLN A 14 -2.49 -5.08 -2.27
N ALA A 15 -1.61 -5.86 -1.63
CA ALA A 15 -1.82 -6.36 -0.27
C ALA A 15 -1.97 -5.21 0.74
N ILE A 16 -1.10 -4.18 0.68
CA ILE A 16 -1.15 -3.04 1.58
C ILE A 16 -2.45 -2.25 1.40
N HIS A 17 -2.91 -2.02 0.17
CA HIS A 17 -4.17 -1.32 -0.06
C HIS A 17 -5.38 -2.11 0.48
N GLN A 18 -5.39 -3.44 0.32
CA GLN A 18 -6.44 -4.28 0.87
C GLN A 18 -6.44 -4.27 2.41
N ILE A 19 -5.25 -4.29 3.03
CA ILE A 19 -5.11 -4.20 4.49
C ILE A 19 -5.60 -2.84 4.98
N ALA A 20 -5.14 -1.73 4.39
CA ALA A 20 -5.56 -0.38 4.77
C ALA A 20 -7.08 -0.19 4.64
N LYS A 21 -7.68 -0.70 3.55
CA LYS A 21 -9.13 -0.69 3.34
C LYS A 21 -9.88 -1.47 4.43
N ARG A 22 -9.37 -2.66 4.79
CA ARG A 22 -9.96 -3.49 5.85
C ARG A 22 -9.86 -2.79 7.21
N LEU A 23 -8.69 -2.26 7.55
CA LEU A 23 -8.48 -1.52 8.80
C LEU A 23 -9.37 -0.28 8.87
N SER A 24 -9.55 0.44 7.77
CA SER A 24 -10.47 1.59 7.71
C SER A 24 -11.92 1.18 8.02
N ALA A 25 -12.38 0.03 7.50
CA ALA A 25 -13.70 -0.49 7.80
C ALA A 25 -13.85 -0.92 9.28
N GLU A 26 -12.82 -1.57 9.84
CA GLU A 26 -12.79 -1.94 11.27
C GLU A 26 -12.76 -0.70 12.17
N ARG A 27 -11.98 0.32 11.78
CA ARG A 27 -11.89 1.62 12.43
C ARG A 27 -13.24 2.34 12.49
N ASP A 28 -13.96 2.40 11.37
CA ASP A 28 -15.26 3.06 11.29
C ASP A 28 -16.35 2.32 12.11
N ALA A 29 -16.14 1.04 12.41
CA ALA A 29 -16.99 0.26 13.30
C ALA A 29 -16.60 0.36 14.79
N SER A 30 -15.46 0.98 15.10
CA SER A 30 -14.85 1.02 16.43
C SER A 30 -14.97 2.40 17.09
N VAL A 31 -14.79 2.46 18.42
CA VAL A 31 -14.84 3.72 19.19
C VAL A 31 -13.74 3.79 20.25
N GLY A 32 -13.33 5.00 20.62
CA GLY A 32 -12.38 5.22 21.71
C GLY A 32 -10.98 4.71 21.41
N ALA A 33 -10.36 4.00 22.36
CA ALA A 33 -8.97 3.55 22.23
C ALA A 33 -8.75 2.56 21.08
N GLU A 34 -9.76 1.75 20.74
CA GLU A 34 -9.69 0.80 19.63
C GLU A 34 -9.63 1.54 18.28
N GLN A 35 -10.41 2.61 18.12
CA GLN A 35 -10.37 3.46 16.93
C GLN A 35 -8.99 4.13 16.75
N ALA A 36 -8.40 4.64 17.83
CA ALA A 36 -7.07 5.25 17.80
C ALA A 36 -5.97 4.26 17.38
N ASN A 37 -6.04 3.02 17.86
CA ASN A 37 -5.10 1.97 17.44
C ASN A 37 -5.20 1.69 15.93
N TYR A 38 -6.42 1.69 15.38
CA TYR A 38 -6.60 1.52 13.94
C TYR A 38 -6.07 2.72 13.14
N ASP A 39 -6.26 3.95 13.62
CA ASP A 39 -5.71 5.15 12.96
C ASP A 39 -4.17 5.06 12.89
N GLU A 40 -3.48 4.66 13.96
CA GLU A 40 -2.03 4.45 13.97
C GLU A 40 -1.58 3.36 12.98
N MET A 41 -2.32 2.24 12.91
CA MET A 41 -2.01 1.18 11.96
C MET A 41 -2.21 1.64 10.51
N ILE A 42 -3.30 2.35 10.21
CA ILE A 42 -3.59 2.88 8.87
C ILE A 42 -2.48 3.84 8.44
N GLU A 43 -2.07 4.78 9.30
CA GLU A 43 -0.99 5.72 9.01
C GLU A 43 0.33 4.98 8.64
N ALA A 44 0.68 3.94 9.40
CA ALA A 44 1.86 3.13 9.10
C ALA A 44 1.77 2.46 7.71
N TYR A 45 0.60 1.92 7.34
CA TYR A 45 0.40 1.31 6.01
C TYR A 45 0.41 2.35 4.88
N GLU A 46 -0.10 3.56 5.10
CA GLU A 46 -0.04 4.65 4.13
C GLU A 46 1.40 5.09 3.85
N ILE A 47 2.23 5.17 4.88
CA ILE A 47 3.67 5.47 4.73
C ILE A 47 4.34 4.41 3.84
N VAL A 48 4.12 3.12 4.12
CA VAL A 48 4.68 2.04 3.30
C VAL A 48 4.13 2.08 1.87
N ALA A 49 2.83 2.38 1.68
CA ALA A 49 2.23 2.51 0.36
C ALA A 49 2.90 3.64 -0.48
N MET A 50 3.21 4.78 0.14
CA MET A 50 3.93 5.88 -0.52
C MET A 50 5.36 5.49 -0.93
N GLU A 51 6.08 4.76 -0.08
CA GLU A 51 7.41 4.26 -0.42
C GLU A 51 7.37 3.28 -1.60
N LEU A 52 6.44 2.31 -1.57
CA LEU A 52 6.29 1.35 -2.65
C LEU A 52 5.84 2.00 -3.95
N LYS A 53 4.97 3.03 -3.88
CA LYS A 53 4.60 3.85 -5.04
C LYS A 53 5.83 4.48 -5.68
N THR A 54 6.73 5.06 -4.88
CA THR A 54 7.95 5.69 -5.37
C THR A 54 8.85 4.68 -6.10
N VAL A 55 9.01 3.48 -5.54
CA VAL A 55 9.78 2.39 -6.17
C VAL A 55 9.11 1.92 -7.46
N TYR A 56 7.79 1.80 -7.46
CA TYR A 56 6.99 1.38 -8.62
C TYR A 56 7.08 2.36 -9.77
N GLU A 57 6.86 3.65 -9.51
CA GLU A 57 6.94 4.70 -10.51
C GLU A 57 8.34 4.80 -11.09
N LYS A 58 9.38 4.66 -10.25
CA LYS A 58 10.76 4.58 -10.73
C LYS A 58 10.96 3.41 -11.68
N ALA A 59 10.55 2.20 -11.30
CA ALA A 59 10.66 1.02 -12.17
C ALA A 59 9.92 1.21 -13.50
N HIS A 60 8.72 1.79 -13.47
CA HIS A 60 7.94 2.11 -14.66
C HIS A 60 8.68 3.13 -15.56
N THR A 61 9.32 4.17 -14.99
CA THR A 61 10.12 5.13 -15.78
C THR A 61 11.40 4.53 -16.34
N GLU A 62 11.95 3.50 -15.69
CA GLU A 62 13.14 2.76 -16.13
C GLU A 62 12.81 1.70 -17.21
N GLY A 63 11.54 1.59 -17.63
CA GLY A 63 11.10 0.74 -18.73
C GLY A 63 10.60 -0.65 -18.33
N ALA A 64 10.29 -0.87 -17.05
CA ALA A 64 9.59 -2.07 -16.61
C ALA A 64 8.19 -2.17 -17.25
N ASP A 65 7.77 -3.39 -17.59
CA ASP A 65 6.44 -3.67 -18.16
C ASP A 65 5.38 -3.70 -17.05
N LEU A 66 5.15 -2.53 -16.46
CA LEU A 66 4.26 -2.33 -15.32
C LEU A 66 3.01 -1.55 -15.77
N PRO A 67 1.80 -1.93 -15.32
CA PRO A 67 0.61 -1.13 -15.58
C PRO A 67 0.66 0.22 -14.84
N PRO A 68 -0.23 1.18 -15.13
CA PRO A 68 -0.31 2.41 -14.33
C PRO A 68 -0.59 2.12 -12.86
N TYR A 69 0.09 2.80 -11.93
CA TYR A 69 -0.05 2.56 -10.48
C TYR A 69 -1.51 2.57 -10.01
N ALA A 70 -2.34 3.49 -10.54
CA ALA A 70 -3.75 3.60 -10.20
C ALA A 70 -4.56 2.32 -10.48
N SER A 71 -4.12 1.47 -11.41
CA SER A 71 -4.77 0.18 -11.70
C SER A 71 -4.57 -0.87 -10.60
N LEU A 72 -3.58 -0.69 -9.72
CA LEU A 72 -3.28 -1.60 -8.61
C LEU A 72 -4.09 -1.29 -7.34
N THR A 73 -4.60 -0.06 -7.24
CA THR A 73 -5.23 0.49 -6.03
C THR A 73 -6.73 0.69 -6.17
N SER A 74 -7.28 0.35 -7.35
CA SER A 74 -8.70 0.45 -7.67
C SER A 74 -9.52 -0.68 -7.04
#